data_AF-A0A6N6SAK0-F1
#
_entry.id   AF-A0A6N6SAK0-F1
#
_cell.length_a   1.000
_cell.length_b   1.000
_cell.length_c   1.000
_cell.angle_alpha   90.00
_cell.angle_beta   90.00
_cell.angle_gamma   90.00
#
_symmetry.space_group_name_H-M   'P 1'
#
loop_
_entity.id
_entity.type
_entity.pdbx_description
1 polymer ?
#
loop_
_entity_poly.entity_id
_entity_poly.type
_entity_poly.pdbx_seq_one_letter_code
_entity_poly.pdbx_strand_id
1 'polypeptide(L)'
;VRGGWKNLKAVIPGGASCPILPAKLCEEAIMDYDGMRELKSSFGTACMIVMDQSTDVIAAVWRLSKFFKHESCGQCTPCREGTGWMMRVMERLVRGDAEVEEIDMLLDVTKQVEGHTICALGDAAAWPIQGLIRHYREEIEDRIKAKRTGRMGAMAAE
;
A
#
# COMPACT_ATOMS: atom_id res chain seq x y z
N VAL A 1 -17.07 3.13 -10.05
CA VAL A 1 -16.12 2.12 -10.58
C VAL A 1 -16.53 1.79 -12.01
N ARG A 2 -15.59 1.72 -12.96
CA ARG A 2 -15.92 1.24 -14.33
C ARG A 2 -16.53 -0.16 -14.20
N GLY A 3 -17.71 -0.41 -14.75
CA GLY A 3 -18.37 -1.72 -14.60
C GLY A 3 -19.07 -1.98 -13.25
N GLY A 4 -19.19 -0.99 -12.36
CA GLY A 4 -20.00 -1.08 -11.13
C GLY A 4 -19.32 -1.77 -9.95
N TRP A 5 -20.10 -2.05 -8.89
CA TRP A 5 -19.60 -2.54 -7.58
C TRP A 5 -18.84 -3.86 -7.69
N LYS A 6 -19.32 -4.79 -8.53
CA LYS A 6 -18.68 -6.09 -8.76
C LYS A 6 -17.27 -5.99 -9.36
N ASN A 7 -16.93 -4.85 -9.96
CA ASN A 7 -15.61 -4.60 -10.52
C ASN A 7 -14.70 -3.80 -9.56
N LEU A 8 -15.14 -3.52 -8.33
CA LEU A 8 -14.30 -2.85 -7.34
C LEU A 8 -13.24 -3.83 -6.82
N LYS A 9 -11.98 -3.40 -6.79
CA LYS A 9 -10.90 -4.14 -6.12
C LYS A 9 -10.63 -3.56 -4.75
N ALA A 10 -10.43 -2.24 -4.69
CA ALA A 10 -9.99 -1.56 -3.48
C ALA A 10 -10.30 -0.06 -3.50
N VAL A 11 -10.30 0.55 -2.31
CA VAL A 11 -10.44 2.00 -2.14
C VAL A 11 -9.41 2.48 -1.12
N ILE A 12 -8.74 3.60 -1.39
CA ILE A 12 -8.05 4.38 -0.35
C ILE A 12 -9.01 5.52 0.02
N PRO A 13 -9.61 5.52 1.22
CA PRO A 13 -10.73 6.39 1.55
C PRO A 13 -10.33 7.86 1.76
N GLY A 14 -9.19 8.11 2.42
CA GLY A 14 -8.81 9.44 2.91
C GLY A 14 -7.66 10.12 2.19
N GLY A 15 -7.28 9.65 1.00
CA GLY A 15 -6.12 10.12 0.25
C GLY A 15 -4.87 9.26 0.46
N ALA A 16 -3.81 9.59 -0.28
CA ALA A 16 -2.61 8.75 -0.43
C ALA A 16 -1.94 8.30 0.89
N SER A 17 -2.15 9.02 2.00
CA SER A 17 -1.61 8.68 3.32
C SER A 17 -2.38 7.58 4.05
N CYS A 18 -3.57 7.19 3.58
CA CYS A 18 -4.47 6.30 4.32
C CYS A 18 -4.29 4.84 3.90
N PRO A 19 -4.48 3.87 4.82
CA PRO A 19 -4.51 2.46 4.48
C PRO A 19 -5.60 2.12 3.46
N ILE A 20 -5.27 1.26 2.50
CA ILE A 20 -6.21 0.72 1.52
C ILE A 20 -7.26 -0.20 2.19
N LEU A 21 -8.50 -0.16 1.69
CA LEU A 21 -9.59 -1.05 2.07
C LEU A 21 -9.98 -1.93 0.86
N PRO A 22 -10.13 -3.26 1.04
CA PRO A 22 -10.65 -4.13 -0.01
C PRO A 22 -12.15 -3.90 -0.21
N ALA A 23 -12.64 -4.23 -1.41
CA ALA A 23 -14.04 -4.04 -1.80
C ALA A 23 -15.05 -4.55 -0.76
N LYS A 24 -14.79 -5.71 -0.15
CA LYS A 24 -15.64 -6.31 0.90
C LYS A 24 -15.83 -5.40 2.11
N LEU A 25 -14.80 -4.69 2.55
CA LEU A 25 -14.91 -3.75 3.69
C LEU A 25 -15.56 -2.43 3.27
N CYS A 26 -15.58 -2.12 1.98
CA CYS A 26 -16.21 -0.90 1.46
C CYS A 26 -17.74 -0.97 1.46
N GLU A 27 -18.35 -2.16 1.54
CA GLU A 27 -19.82 -2.32 1.52
C GLU A 27 -20.48 -1.76 2.77
N GLU A 28 -19.80 -1.88 3.92
CA GLU A 28 -20.29 -1.47 5.24
C GLU A 28 -19.55 -0.23 5.77
N ALA A 29 -18.65 0.34 4.96
CA ALA A 29 -17.81 1.46 5.35
C ALA A 29 -18.61 2.75 5.58
N ILE A 30 -18.54 3.28 6.79
CA ILE A 30 -19.04 4.63 7.12
C ILE A 30 -17.90 5.63 6.89
N MET A 31 -18.11 6.59 5.99
CA MET A 31 -17.12 7.57 5.57
C MET A 31 -17.02 8.76 6.54
N ASP A 32 -16.61 8.47 7.78
CA ASP A 32 -16.23 9.45 8.79
C ASP A 32 -14.93 9.02 9.51
N TYR A 33 -14.48 9.82 10.49
CA TYR A 33 -13.22 9.54 11.20
C TYR A 33 -13.26 8.24 12.01
N ASP A 34 -14.38 7.94 12.66
CA ASP A 34 -14.49 6.78 13.56
C ASP A 34 -14.71 5.48 12.78
N GLY A 35 -15.60 5.47 11.80
CA GLY A 35 -15.85 4.31 10.93
C GLY A 35 -14.60 3.90 10.15
N MET A 36 -13.81 4.86 9.65
CA MET A 36 -12.54 4.54 9.00
C MET A 36 -11.52 3.97 9.98
N ARG A 37 -11.48 4.45 11.22
CA ARG A 37 -10.59 3.95 12.27
C ARG A 37 -10.94 2.51 12.67
N GLU A 38 -12.23 2.16 12.75
CA GLU A 38 -12.70 0.81 13.03
C GLU A 38 -12.25 -0.20 11.96
N LEU A 39 -12.22 0.23 10.69
CA LEU A 39 -11.70 -0.56 9.57
C LEU A 39 -10.16 -0.55 9.47
N LYS A 40 -9.47 -0.01 10.47
CA LYS A 40 -8.01 0.16 10.49
C LYS A 40 -7.48 0.94 9.28
N SER A 41 -8.26 1.90 8.81
CA SER A 41 -7.90 2.92 7.82
C SER A 41 -8.02 4.33 8.44
N SER A 42 -8.08 5.37 7.63
CA SER A 42 -8.23 6.76 8.05
C SER A 42 -9.05 7.56 7.03
N PHE A 43 -9.87 8.49 7.51
CA PHE A 43 -10.69 9.35 6.67
C PHE A 43 -9.89 10.47 5.99
N GLY A 44 -8.74 10.85 6.54
CA GLY A 44 -7.80 11.81 5.94
C GLY A 44 -8.47 13.07 5.38
N THR A 45 -8.22 13.36 4.10
CA THR A 45 -8.79 14.51 3.38
C THR A 45 -10.11 14.20 2.66
N ALA A 46 -10.68 13.01 2.87
CA ALA A 46 -11.78 12.46 2.07
C ALA A 46 -11.50 12.39 0.56
N CYS A 47 -10.22 12.43 0.16
CA CYS A 47 -9.81 12.28 -1.23
C CYS A 47 -9.77 10.79 -1.61
N MET A 48 -10.92 10.27 -2.02
CA MET A 48 -11.09 8.85 -2.27
C MET A 48 -10.44 8.40 -3.58
N ILE A 49 -9.51 7.44 -3.49
CA ILE A 49 -8.85 6.82 -4.65
C ILE A 49 -9.47 5.44 -4.88
N VAL A 50 -10.16 5.27 -6.01
CA VAL A 50 -10.92 4.05 -6.33
C VAL A 50 -10.14 3.21 -7.35
N MET A 51 -9.93 1.93 -7.04
CA MET A 51 -9.21 0.96 -7.88
C MET A 51 -10.13 -0.18 -8.28
N ASP A 52 -10.24 -0.43 -9.59
CA ASP A 52 -11.01 -1.55 -10.13
C ASP A 52 -10.17 -2.83 -10.25
N GLN A 53 -10.79 -3.94 -10.67
CA GLN A 53 -10.10 -5.24 -10.80
C GLN A 53 -8.97 -5.27 -11.83
N SER A 54 -8.92 -4.29 -12.75
CA SER A 54 -7.83 -4.18 -13.72
C SER A 54 -6.57 -3.53 -13.13
N THR A 55 -6.64 -3.02 -11.90
CA THR A 55 -5.52 -2.31 -11.26
C THR A 55 -4.54 -3.30 -10.61
N ASP A 56 -3.25 -3.17 -10.94
CA ASP A 56 -2.17 -3.72 -10.11
C ASP A 56 -2.05 -2.90 -8.82
N VAL A 57 -2.63 -3.42 -7.75
CA VAL A 57 -2.67 -2.77 -6.44
C VAL A 57 -1.30 -2.66 -5.80
N ILE A 58 -0.39 -3.61 -6.09
CA ILE A 58 0.99 -3.59 -5.59
C ILE A 58 1.74 -2.45 -6.26
N ALA A 59 1.59 -2.30 -7.58
CA ALA A 59 2.18 -1.19 -8.34
C ALA A 59 1.60 0.17 -7.94
N ALA A 60 0.28 0.24 -7.69
CA ALA A 60 -0.37 1.46 -7.23
C ALA A 60 0.22 1.94 -5.89
N VAL A 61 0.35 1.05 -4.90
CA VAL A 61 0.93 1.40 -3.59
C VAL A 61 2.43 1.68 -3.70
N TRP A 62 3.19 0.94 -4.52
CA TRP A 62 4.58 1.28 -4.82
C TRP A 62 4.71 2.71 -5.37
N ARG A 63 3.79 3.12 -6.26
CA ARG A 63 3.80 4.48 -6.81
C ARG A 63 3.57 5.55 -5.73
N LEU A 64 2.75 5.25 -4.71
CA LEU A 64 2.59 6.09 -3.52
C LEU A 64 3.87 6.11 -2.68
N SER A 65 4.53 4.96 -2.44
CA SER A 65 5.82 4.92 -1.74
C SER A 65 6.89 5.76 -2.46
N LYS A 66 6.91 5.72 -3.80
CA LYS A 66 7.78 6.57 -4.63
C LYS A 66 7.44 8.06 -4.49
N PHE A 67 6.16 8.41 -4.37
CA PHE A 67 5.74 9.77 -4.09
C PHE A 67 6.24 10.25 -2.71
N PHE A 68 6.01 9.49 -1.64
CA PHE A 68 6.46 9.89 -0.30
C PHE A 68 7.98 9.96 -0.17
N LYS A 69 8.72 9.08 -0.86
CA LYS A 69 10.18 9.20 -0.98
C LYS A 69 10.59 10.51 -1.66
N HIS A 70 9.87 10.94 -2.69
CA HIS A 70 10.17 12.14 -3.46
C HIS A 70 9.85 13.41 -2.67
N GLU A 71 8.71 13.43 -1.98
CA GLU A 71 8.20 14.58 -1.22
C GLU A 71 8.66 14.60 0.25
N SER A 72 9.52 13.67 0.66
CA SER A 72 10.16 13.71 1.98
C SER A 72 11.17 14.86 2.02
N CYS A 73 11.01 15.78 2.99
CA CYS A 73 11.95 16.88 3.20
C CYS A 73 13.34 16.41 3.68
N GLY A 74 13.47 15.14 4.09
CA GLY A 74 14.74 14.55 4.50
C GLY A 74 15.25 14.95 5.88
N GLN A 75 14.46 15.65 6.71
CA GLN A 75 14.94 16.15 8.00
C GLN A 75 15.23 15.04 9.03
N CYS A 76 14.28 14.15 9.29
CA CYS A 76 14.44 13.06 10.26
C CYS A 76 14.91 11.76 9.59
N THR A 77 15.84 11.05 10.22
CA THR A 77 16.46 9.84 9.68
C THR A 77 15.46 8.72 9.35
N PRO A 78 14.48 8.38 10.22
CA PRO A 78 13.53 7.31 9.91
C PRO A 78 12.71 7.61 8.64
N CYS A 79 12.33 8.86 8.42
CA CYS A 79 11.65 9.27 7.19
C CYS A 79 12.62 9.30 5.99
N ARG A 80 13.77 9.97 6.11
CA ARG A 80 14.72 10.18 5.02
C ARG A 80 15.23 8.85 4.44
N GLU A 81 15.65 7.93 5.31
CA GLU A 81 16.22 6.65 4.90
C GLU A 81 15.13 5.58 4.73
N GLY A 82 14.17 5.54 5.65
CA GLY A 82 13.12 4.52 5.66
C GLY A 82 12.21 4.61 4.45
N THR A 83 11.77 5.80 4.03
CA THR A 83 10.94 5.94 2.80
C THR A 83 11.67 5.48 1.55
N GLY A 84 12.98 5.75 1.45
CA GLY A 84 13.82 5.27 0.36
C GLY A 84 13.98 3.75 0.36
N TRP A 85 14.17 3.16 1.54
CA TRP A 85 14.25 1.71 1.70
C TRP A 85 12.92 1.02 1.36
N MET A 86 11.81 1.47 1.95
CA MET A 86 10.47 0.93 1.71
C MET A 86 10.10 0.97 0.21
N MET A 87 10.39 2.09 -0.47
CA MET A 87 10.13 2.22 -1.91
C MET A 87 10.91 1.21 -2.76
N ARG A 88 12.17 0.93 -2.43
CA ARG A 88 12.99 -0.06 -3.15
C ARG A 88 12.50 -1.49 -2.94
N VAL A 89 12.09 -1.84 -1.72
CA VAL A 89 11.51 -3.16 -1.45
C VAL A 89 10.17 -3.30 -2.17
N MET A 90 9.31 -2.28 -2.10
CA MET A 90 8.05 -2.25 -2.87
C MET A 90 8.29 -2.43 -4.38
N GLU A 91 9.35 -1.83 -4.95
CA GLU A 91 9.70 -2.01 -6.36
C GLU A 91 10.03 -3.48 -6.68
N ARG A 92 10.72 -4.17 -5.78
CA ARG A 92 11.01 -5.60 -5.91
C ARG A 92 9.74 -6.44 -5.78
N LEU A 93 8.82 -6.09 -4.87
CA LEU A 93 7.52 -6.76 -4.74
C LEU A 93 6.69 -6.64 -6.03
N VAL A 94 6.67 -5.46 -6.66
CA VAL A 94 6.02 -5.25 -7.97
C VAL A 94 6.59 -6.20 -9.03
N ARG A 95 7.92 -6.34 -9.09
CA ARG A 95 8.61 -7.20 -10.07
C ARG A 95 8.57 -8.70 -9.73
N GLY A 96 8.15 -9.04 -8.51
CA GLY A 96 8.23 -10.39 -7.94
C GLY A 96 9.66 -10.83 -7.60
N ASP A 97 10.62 -9.90 -7.52
CA ASP A 97 12.06 -10.15 -7.29
C ASP A 97 12.43 -10.05 -5.79
N ALA A 98 11.51 -10.47 -4.92
CA ALA A 98 11.66 -10.43 -3.47
C ALA A 98 11.44 -11.81 -2.86
N GLU A 99 11.93 -12.00 -1.64
CA GLU A 99 11.64 -13.18 -0.83
C GLU A 99 10.38 -12.97 0.01
N VAL A 100 9.70 -14.04 0.42
CA VAL A 100 8.45 -13.94 1.21
C VAL A 100 8.72 -13.30 2.57
N GLU A 101 9.88 -13.57 3.15
CA GLU A 101 10.37 -13.01 4.40
C GLU A 101 10.58 -11.49 4.31
N GLU A 102 10.77 -10.93 3.11
CA GLU A 102 10.88 -9.49 2.92
C GLU A 102 9.53 -8.78 3.12
N ILE A 103 8.40 -9.48 3.01
CA ILE A 103 7.09 -8.90 3.31
C ILE A 103 7.02 -8.55 4.80
N ASP A 104 7.43 -9.47 5.67
CA ASP A 104 7.43 -9.26 7.12
C ASP A 104 8.52 -8.25 7.53
N MET A 105 9.70 -8.30 6.89
CA MET A 105 10.74 -7.28 7.08
C MET A 105 10.25 -5.88 6.69
N LEU A 106 9.54 -5.76 5.56
CA LEU A 106 8.95 -4.50 5.12
C LEU A 106 7.93 -3.99 6.12
N LEU A 107 7.06 -4.88 6.62
CA LEU A 107 6.09 -4.55 7.65
C LEU A 107 6.77 -4.03 8.92
N ASP A 108 7.87 -4.64 9.36
CA ASP A 108 8.60 -4.17 10.53
C ASP A 108 9.27 -2.82 10.31
N VAL A 109 9.84 -2.58 9.13
CA VAL A 109 10.38 -1.25 8.80
C VAL A 109 9.28 -0.19 8.77
N THR A 110 8.07 -0.50 8.27
CA THR A 110 6.97 0.48 8.31
C THR A 110 6.67 0.92 9.74
N LYS A 111 6.74 0.02 10.73
CA LYS A 111 6.53 0.32 12.16
C LYS A 111 7.71 1.06 12.80
N GLN A 112 8.92 0.88 12.28
CA GLN A 112 10.09 1.65 12.71
C GLN A 112 10.07 3.08 12.17
N VAL A 113 9.40 3.32 11.04
CA VAL A 113 9.18 4.67 10.51
C VAL A 113 8.00 5.33 11.21
N GLU A 114 6.86 4.62 11.30
CA GLU A 114 5.67 5.09 11.99
C GLU A 114 5.98 5.47 13.46
N GLY A 115 5.51 6.64 13.88
CA GLY A 115 5.68 7.12 15.26
C GLY A 115 7.11 7.54 15.66
N HIS A 116 8.10 7.40 14.77
CA HIS A 116 9.50 7.76 15.02
C HIS A 116 10.00 8.91 14.12
N THR A 117 9.08 9.62 13.47
CA THR A 117 9.38 10.79 12.61
C THR A 117 8.93 12.10 13.24
N ILE A 118 9.51 13.22 12.77
CA ILE A 118 9.18 14.56 13.31
C ILE A 118 7.76 14.98 12.93
N CYS A 119 7.34 14.70 11.70
CA CYS A 119 5.98 14.98 11.22
C CYS A 119 5.30 13.68 10.76
N ALA A 120 4.00 13.76 10.48
CA ALA A 120 3.17 12.63 10.07
C ALA A 120 3.44 12.12 8.64
N LEU A 121 4.42 12.68 7.91
CA LEU A 121 4.79 12.15 6.59
C LEU A 121 5.36 10.73 6.70
N GLY A 122 6.06 10.41 7.80
CA GLY A 122 6.53 9.06 8.08
C GLY A 122 5.38 8.05 8.17
N ASP A 123 4.37 8.38 8.97
CA ASP A 123 3.14 7.59 9.10
C ASP A 123 2.41 7.46 7.75
N ALA A 124 2.27 8.58 7.04
CA ALA A 124 1.65 8.62 5.71
C ALA A 124 2.38 7.77 4.66
N ALA A 125 3.69 7.59 4.78
CA ALA A 125 4.47 6.72 3.90
C ALA A 125 4.40 5.23 4.30
N ALA A 126 4.24 4.96 5.59
CA ALA A 126 4.17 3.61 6.16
C ALA A 126 2.78 2.97 5.98
N TRP A 127 1.72 3.71 6.26
CA TRP A 127 0.34 3.21 6.31
C TRP A 127 -0.20 2.60 5.01
N PRO A 128 0.08 3.14 3.80
CA PRO A 128 -0.35 2.50 2.56
C PRO A 128 0.26 1.11 2.38
N ILE A 129 1.53 0.94 2.76
CA ILE A 129 2.24 -0.35 2.70
C ILE A 129 1.66 -1.31 3.74
N GLN A 130 1.43 -0.85 4.96
CA GLN A 130 0.79 -1.67 6.00
C GLN A 130 -0.60 -2.15 5.59
N GLY A 131 -1.42 -1.27 4.99
CA GLY A 131 -2.72 -1.62 4.45
C GLY A 131 -2.64 -2.64 3.31
N LEU A 132 -1.69 -2.44 2.38
CA LEU A 132 -1.43 -3.38 1.29
C LEU A 132 -1.09 -4.76 1.84
N ILE A 133 -0.09 -4.86 2.73
CA ILE A 133 0.33 -6.14 3.31
C ILE A 133 -0.82 -6.78 4.06
N ARG A 134 -1.61 -6.01 4.83
CA ARG A 134 -2.74 -6.56 5.59
C ARG A 134 -3.82 -7.21 4.72
N HIS A 135 -4.12 -6.63 3.57
CA HIS A 135 -5.27 -7.04 2.75
C HIS A 135 -4.90 -7.79 1.47
N TYR A 136 -3.67 -7.66 0.99
CA TYR A 136 -3.20 -8.18 -0.29
C TYR A 136 -1.88 -8.96 -0.15
N ARG A 137 -1.53 -9.47 1.04
CA ARG A 137 -0.36 -10.34 1.23
C ARG A 137 -0.34 -11.52 0.25
N GLU A 138 -1.49 -12.18 0.09
CA GLU A 138 -1.62 -13.32 -0.83
C GLU A 138 -1.28 -12.94 -2.27
N GLU A 139 -1.72 -11.76 -2.75
CA GLU A 139 -1.41 -11.28 -4.11
C GLU A 139 0.10 -11.00 -4.27
N ILE A 140 0.78 -10.55 -3.21
CA ILE A 140 2.24 -10.36 -3.20
C ILE A 140 2.96 -11.73 -3.25
N GLU A 141 2.56 -12.67 -2.41
CA GLU A 141 3.14 -14.02 -2.35
C GLU A 141 2.95 -14.78 -3.66
N ASP A 142 1.76 -14.69 -4.26
CA ASP A 142 1.46 -15.28 -5.56
C ASP A 142 2.35 -14.68 -6.66
N ARG A 143 2.63 -13.37 -6.61
CA ARG A 143 3.52 -12.71 -7.57
C ARG A 143 4.96 -13.22 -7.45
N ILE A 144 5.48 -13.32 -6.22
CA ILE A 144 6.80 -13.87 -5.93
C ILE A 144 6.90 -15.32 -6.42
N LYS A 145 5.88 -16.14 -6.12
CA LYS A 145 5.81 -17.55 -6.55
C LYS A 145 5.74 -17.69 -8.07
N ALA A 146 4.95 -16.83 -8.75
CA ALA A 146 4.85 -16.83 -10.20
C ALA A 146 6.19 -16.48 -10.85
N LYS A 147 6.94 -15.51 -10.31
CA LYS A 147 8.28 -15.16 -10.78
C LYS A 147 9.26 -16.33 -10.63
N ARG A 148 9.28 -16.98 -9.47
CA ARG A 148 10.16 -18.14 -9.20
C ARG A 148 9.86 -19.35 -10.08
N THR A 149 8.59 -19.60 -10.36
CA THR A 149 8.16 -20.75 -11.18
C THR A 149 8.18 -20.47 -12.69
N GLY A 150 8.57 -19.26 -13.11
CA GLY A 150 8.56 -18.84 -14.52
C GLY A 150 7.16 -18.73 -15.12
N ARG A 151 6.09 -18.77 -14.31
CA ARG A 151 4.68 -18.72 -14.73
C ARG A 151 4.15 -17.30 -14.84
N MET A 152 5.00 -16.34 -15.17
CA MET A 152 4.65 -14.91 -15.22
C MET A 152 3.76 -14.53 -16.43
N GLY A 153 3.04 -15.49 -17.00
CA GLY A 153 2.07 -15.26 -18.05
C GLY A 153 0.79 -14.65 -17.47
N ALA A 154 0.51 -13.41 -17.87
CA ALA A 154 -0.77 -12.68 -17.82
C ALA A 154 -1.08 -11.73 -16.65
N MET A 155 -0.27 -11.63 -15.58
CA MET A 155 -0.55 -10.67 -14.48
C MET A 155 0.43 -9.48 -14.37
N ALA A 156 1.55 -9.48 -15.11
CA ALA A 156 2.64 -8.52 -14.92
C ALA A 156 2.83 -7.53 -16.09
N ALA A 157 1.82 -7.31 -16.94
CA ALA A 157 1.94 -6.47 -18.12
C ALA A 157 0.78 -5.46 -18.23
N GLU A 158 0.94 -4.32 -17.56
CA GLU A 158 0.93 -2.93 -18.07
C GLU A 158 0.74 -1.92 -16.93
#